data_AF-Q5BW54-F1
#
_entry.id   AF-Q5BW54-F1
#
_cell.length_a   1.000
_cell.length_b   1.000
_cell.length_c   1.000
_cell.angle_alpha   90.00
_cell.angle_beta   90.00
_cell.angle_gamma   90.00
#
_symmetry.space_group_name_H-M   'P 1'
#
loop_
_entity.id
_entity.type
_entity.pdbx_description
1 polymer ?
#
loop_
_entity_poly.entity_id
_entity_poly.type
_entity_poly.pdbx_seq_one_letter_code
_entity_poly.pdbx_strand_id
1 'polypeptide(L)'
;MVTTSLKQVFNVRPLITTAVVLWICVIIYLSFNVFHLESNNQQILTCQSLLDVITGLKTQVDIGSTNLRAFLESYDTSGKNSSPTSSRDGIHGMSYEILRRRAFQFAREIRFSLVQLDDVNEKIKNIKGDALTKPLEDVRNSVEQLKRQLQDISSYLQVDLDGMGRVDGALESRINDLDYLSNELQKELFILQFPKNCKTAKYVVATLNRPCAFGCNAHHLMDWFQMAYATGRTLVLNSADGGSYTQWWRKNFLPLSEKCSANSIHPDFFSLDSFNTSQAIECPYIDSIS
;
A
#
# COMPACT_ATOMS: atom_id res chain seq x y z
N MET A 1 63.96 -73.45 41.60
CA MET A 1 63.55 -74.85 41.40
C MET A 1 62.30 -74.83 40.52
N VAL A 2 62.36 -75.48 39.34
CA VAL A 2 61.27 -75.78 38.37
C VAL A 2 60.62 -74.54 37.70
N THR A 3 61.12 -74.03 36.55
CA THR A 3 60.80 -74.41 35.15
C THR A 3 59.34 -74.77 34.86
N THR A 4 58.66 -73.99 34.01
CA THR A 4 58.12 -74.52 32.75
C THR A 4 57.75 -73.39 31.80
N SER A 5 58.16 -73.61 30.56
CA SER A 5 58.05 -72.77 29.38
C SER A 5 56.86 -73.23 28.52
N LEU A 6 56.51 -72.41 27.54
CA LEU A 6 55.99 -72.73 26.20
C LEU A 6 54.55 -72.30 25.86
N LYS A 7 54.54 -71.40 24.86
CA LYS A 7 53.70 -71.41 23.64
C LYS A 7 52.23 -71.03 23.77
N GLN A 8 51.95 -69.74 23.55
CA GLN A 8 50.86 -69.28 22.69
C GLN A 8 51.19 -67.86 22.15
N VAL A 9 52.17 -67.77 21.25
CA VAL A 9 52.51 -66.53 20.52
C VAL A 9 52.50 -66.84 19.03
N PHE A 10 51.35 -67.22 18.47
CA PHE A 10 51.15 -67.24 17.02
C PHE A 10 49.65 -66.98 16.74
N ASN A 11 49.39 -66.09 15.78
CA ASN A 11 48.09 -65.67 15.19
C ASN A 11 47.35 -64.40 15.62
N VAL A 12 47.85 -63.57 16.56
CA VAL A 12 47.15 -62.29 16.86
C VAL A 12 47.70 -61.12 16.03
N ARG A 13 49.01 -61.13 15.70
CA ARG A 13 49.67 -60.04 14.95
C ARG A 13 49.13 -59.77 13.53
N PRO A 14 48.92 -60.77 12.65
CA PRO A 14 48.45 -60.49 11.29
C PRO A 14 47.01 -59.96 11.27
N LEU A 15 46.18 -60.39 12.22
CA LEU A 15 44.76 -60.03 12.30
C LEU A 15 44.56 -58.59 12.77
N ILE A 16 45.40 -58.14 13.72
CA ILE A 16 45.44 -56.73 14.13
C ILE A 16 45.95 -55.85 12.99
N THR A 17 46.99 -56.26 12.27
CA THR A 17 47.51 -55.45 11.15
C THR A 17 46.51 -55.32 10.02
N THR A 18 45.75 -56.38 9.69
CA THR A 18 44.69 -56.30 8.67
C THR A 18 43.54 -55.41 9.14
N ALA A 19 43.15 -55.49 10.41
CA ALA A 19 42.10 -54.64 10.96
C ALA A 19 42.48 -53.15 10.96
N VAL A 20 43.73 -52.81 11.28
CA VAL A 20 44.25 -51.44 11.24
C VAL A 20 44.31 -50.90 9.82
N VAL A 21 44.79 -51.68 8.84
CA VAL A 21 44.81 -51.26 7.42
C VAL A 21 43.40 -51.03 6.89
N LEU A 22 42.45 -51.91 7.22
CA LEU A 22 41.06 -51.77 6.80
C LEU A 22 40.41 -50.53 7.45
N TRP A 23 40.72 -50.25 8.72
CA TRP A 23 40.30 -49.02 9.40
C TRP A 23 40.90 -47.75 8.77
N ILE A 24 42.18 -47.78 8.38
CA ILE A 24 42.82 -46.67 7.66
C ILE A 24 42.17 -46.47 6.29
N CYS A 25 41.86 -47.54 5.55
CA CYS A 25 41.13 -47.45 4.29
C CYS A 25 39.71 -46.88 4.47
N VAL A 26 39.01 -47.25 5.55
CA VAL A 26 37.69 -46.69 5.89
C VAL A 26 37.83 -45.21 6.28
N ILE A 27 38.84 -44.83 7.08
CA ILE A 27 39.11 -43.42 7.38
C ILE A 27 39.44 -42.65 6.11
N ILE A 28 40.25 -43.18 5.21
CA ILE A 28 40.59 -42.54 3.93
C ILE A 28 39.35 -42.44 3.04
N TYR A 29 38.49 -43.48 2.98
CA TYR A 29 37.25 -43.46 2.21
C TYR A 29 36.21 -42.49 2.79
N LEU A 30 36.07 -42.44 4.11
CA LEU A 30 35.24 -41.46 4.80
C LEU A 30 35.81 -40.05 4.65
N SER A 31 37.13 -39.89 4.72
CA SER A 31 37.80 -38.62 4.44
C SER A 31 37.58 -38.21 2.99
N PHE A 32 37.77 -39.09 2.01
CA PHE A 32 37.54 -38.79 0.59
C PHE A 32 36.07 -38.49 0.28
N ASN A 33 35.10 -39.15 0.95
CA ASN A 33 33.68 -38.81 0.80
C ASN A 33 33.32 -37.50 1.51
N VAL A 34 33.90 -37.22 2.67
CA VAL A 34 33.74 -35.93 3.39
C VAL A 34 34.45 -34.79 2.65
N PHE A 35 35.51 -35.09 1.89
CA PHE A 35 36.24 -34.16 1.03
C PHE A 35 35.76 -34.17 -0.43
N HIS A 36 34.64 -34.86 -0.74
CA HIS A 36 34.00 -34.74 -2.04
C HIS A 36 33.23 -33.41 -2.14
N LEU A 37 33.99 -32.32 -2.23
CA LEU A 37 33.66 -31.07 -2.92
C LEU A 37 32.21 -30.58 -2.81
N GLU A 38 31.79 -30.20 -1.60
CA GLU A 38 30.65 -29.31 -1.39
C GLU A 38 31.11 -27.87 -1.10
N SER A 39 32.14 -27.42 -1.83
CA SER A 39 32.70 -26.05 -1.71
C SER A 39 32.27 -25.12 -2.85
N ASN A 40 31.79 -25.67 -3.99
CA ASN A 40 31.51 -24.86 -5.17
C ASN A 40 30.02 -24.45 -5.30
N ASN A 41 29.08 -25.35 -4.97
CA ASN A 41 27.66 -25.09 -5.21
C ASN A 41 27.11 -23.97 -4.32
N GLN A 42 27.43 -23.93 -3.03
CA GLN A 42 26.88 -22.92 -2.11
C GLN A 42 27.35 -21.49 -2.44
N GLN A 43 28.59 -21.33 -2.88
CA GLN A 43 29.18 -20.02 -3.22
C GLN A 43 28.66 -19.51 -4.58
N ILE A 44 28.53 -20.40 -5.56
CA ILE A 44 27.88 -20.10 -6.85
C ILE A 44 26.43 -19.68 -6.62
N LEU A 45 25.70 -20.38 -5.76
CA LEU A 45 24.32 -20.04 -5.40
C LEU A 45 24.23 -18.68 -4.69
N THR A 46 25.18 -18.35 -3.82
CA THR A 46 25.20 -17.05 -3.11
C THR A 46 25.49 -15.90 -4.07
N CYS A 47 26.43 -16.09 -5.01
CA CYS A 47 26.76 -15.12 -6.04
C CYS A 47 25.58 -14.87 -6.99
N GLN A 48 24.91 -15.95 -7.42
CA GLN A 48 23.68 -15.88 -8.21
C GLN A 48 22.57 -15.14 -7.46
N SER A 49 22.36 -15.45 -6.18
CA SER A 49 21.35 -14.77 -5.36
C SER A 49 21.60 -13.27 -5.22
N LEU A 50 22.86 -12.83 -5.05
CA LEU A 50 23.20 -11.40 -4.99
C LEU A 50 22.94 -10.70 -6.34
N LEU A 51 23.26 -11.38 -7.44
CA LEU A 51 23.03 -10.86 -8.79
C LEU A 51 21.53 -10.72 -9.07
N ASP A 52 20.71 -11.68 -8.63
CA ASP A 52 19.25 -11.62 -8.72
C ASP A 52 18.68 -10.45 -7.90
N VAL A 53 19.20 -10.20 -6.70
CA VAL A 53 18.77 -9.05 -5.87
C VAL A 53 19.13 -7.72 -6.54
N ILE A 54 20.35 -7.59 -7.07
CA ILE A 54 20.81 -6.35 -7.74
C ILE A 54 19.99 -6.09 -9.00
N THR A 55 19.78 -7.12 -9.83
CA THR A 55 18.99 -7.00 -11.06
C THR A 55 17.51 -6.72 -10.75
N GLY A 56 16.96 -7.34 -9.70
CA GLY A 56 15.61 -7.03 -9.21
C GLY A 56 15.46 -5.59 -8.73
N LEU A 57 16.42 -5.07 -7.97
CA LEU A 57 16.42 -3.67 -7.54
C LEU A 57 16.53 -2.70 -8.71
N LYS A 58 17.46 -2.97 -9.65
CA LYS A 58 17.64 -2.13 -10.85
C LYS A 58 16.37 -2.05 -11.68
N THR A 59 15.74 -3.20 -11.95
CA THR A 59 14.52 -3.28 -12.77
C THR A 59 13.34 -2.54 -12.14
N GLN A 60 13.09 -2.70 -10.83
CA GLN A 60 12.01 -1.97 -10.16
C GLN A 60 12.16 -0.46 -10.27
N VAL A 61 13.39 0.05 -10.12
CA VAL A 61 13.63 1.50 -10.18
C VAL A 61 13.57 2.02 -11.62
N ASP A 62 14.06 1.27 -12.60
CA ASP A 62 13.93 1.63 -14.03
C ASP A 62 12.46 1.70 -14.47
N ILE A 63 11.62 0.77 -14.01
CA ILE A 63 10.16 0.80 -14.22
C ILE A 63 9.55 2.05 -13.59
N GLY A 64 9.91 2.36 -12.34
CA GLY A 64 9.46 3.59 -11.68
C GLY A 64 9.85 4.86 -12.45
N SER A 65 11.07 4.91 -12.98
CA SER A 65 11.56 6.06 -13.75
C SER A 65 10.85 6.24 -15.10
N THR A 66 10.59 5.15 -15.81
CA THR A 66 9.88 5.19 -17.11
C THR A 66 8.41 5.59 -16.93
N ASN A 67 7.73 5.07 -15.90
CA ASN A 67 6.36 5.46 -15.56
C ASN A 67 6.27 6.95 -15.22
N LEU A 68 7.21 7.48 -14.44
CA LEU A 68 7.26 8.91 -14.12
C LEU A 68 7.46 9.77 -15.38
N ARG A 69 8.32 9.34 -16.31
CA ARG A 69 8.54 10.06 -17.58
C ARG A 69 7.26 10.11 -18.41
N ALA A 70 6.57 8.98 -18.58
CA ALA A 70 5.32 8.93 -19.31
C ALA A 70 4.25 9.83 -18.69
N PHE A 71 4.15 9.84 -17.34
CA PHE A 71 3.28 10.75 -16.62
C PHE A 71 3.62 12.23 -16.92
N LEU A 72 4.90 12.62 -16.83
CA LEU A 72 5.32 14.00 -17.10
C LEU A 72 5.06 14.43 -18.54
N GLU A 73 5.30 13.55 -19.51
CA GLU A 73 5.01 13.80 -20.93
C GLU A 73 3.50 14.02 -21.15
N SER A 74 2.65 13.16 -20.57
CA SER A 74 1.20 13.32 -20.63
C SER A 74 0.73 14.62 -19.97
N TYR A 75 1.32 15.00 -18.83
CA TYR A 75 0.97 16.23 -18.12
C TYR A 75 1.33 17.49 -18.92
N ASP A 76 2.53 17.55 -19.51
CA ASP A 76 2.97 18.70 -20.32
C ASP A 76 2.13 18.86 -21.60
N THR A 77 1.64 17.76 -22.19
CA THR A 77 0.69 17.83 -23.31
C THR A 77 -0.70 18.33 -22.89
N SER A 78 -1.15 18.02 -21.67
CA SER A 78 -2.44 18.49 -21.15
C SER A 78 -2.39 19.98 -20.72
N GLY A 79 -1.24 20.46 -20.26
CA GLY A 79 -1.03 21.85 -19.84
C GLY A 79 -0.95 22.87 -20.99
N LYS A 80 -0.72 22.43 -22.23
CA LYS A 80 -0.65 23.31 -23.42
C LYS A 80 -2.02 23.73 -23.97
N ASN A 81 -3.11 23.18 -23.44
CA ASN A 81 -4.48 23.48 -23.89
C ASN A 81 -5.24 24.51 -23.01
N SER A 82 -4.59 25.12 -22.01
CA SER A 82 -5.19 26.19 -21.20
C SER A 82 -4.57 27.57 -21.51
N SER A 83 -5.42 28.52 -21.92
CA SER A 83 -5.05 29.91 -22.18
C SER A 83 -4.64 30.64 -20.89
N PRO A 84 -3.63 31.54 -20.90
CA PRO A 84 -3.09 32.18 -19.72
C PRO A 84 -3.77 33.53 -19.45
N THR A 85 -4.70 33.58 -18.50
CA THR A 85 -5.11 34.84 -17.87
C THR A 85 -5.47 34.61 -16.41
N SER A 86 -4.47 34.76 -15.52
CA SER A 86 -4.65 35.37 -14.20
C SER A 86 -3.28 35.63 -13.57
N SER A 87 -3.03 36.89 -13.21
CA SER A 87 -2.07 37.40 -12.21
C SER A 87 -0.76 36.63 -11.99
N ARG A 88 0.35 37.25 -12.43
CA ARG A 88 1.71 36.96 -11.93
C ARG A 88 1.84 37.39 -10.45
N ASP A 89 1.27 36.59 -9.57
CA ASP A 89 1.83 36.35 -8.24
C ASP A 89 2.21 34.87 -8.25
N GLY A 90 3.48 34.55 -8.00
CA GLY A 90 3.92 33.17 -7.97
C GLY A 90 3.12 32.43 -6.89
N ILE A 91 2.24 31.51 -7.30
CA ILE A 91 1.42 30.65 -6.43
C ILE A 91 2.27 29.87 -5.40
N HIS A 92 3.59 29.82 -5.62
CA HIS A 92 4.55 29.13 -4.79
C HIS A 92 5.65 30.09 -4.33
N GLY A 93 5.84 30.15 -3.01
CA GLY A 93 6.87 30.95 -2.39
C GLY A 93 8.26 30.32 -2.50
N MET A 94 9.24 30.98 -1.88
CA MET A 94 10.64 30.55 -1.92
C MET A 94 10.83 29.17 -1.29
N SER A 95 10.09 28.84 -0.24
CA SER A 95 10.21 27.56 0.47
C SER A 95 9.81 26.40 -0.43
N TYR A 96 8.70 26.54 -1.16
CA TYR A 96 8.25 25.57 -2.13
C TYR A 96 9.29 25.33 -3.22
N GLU A 97 9.86 26.40 -3.80
CA GLU A 97 10.86 26.28 -4.85
C GLU A 97 12.15 25.60 -4.35
N ILE A 98 12.55 25.84 -3.10
CA ILE A 98 13.69 25.15 -2.47
C ILE A 98 13.40 23.64 -2.35
N LEU A 99 12.23 23.26 -1.82
CA LEU A 99 11.86 21.86 -1.65
C LEU A 99 11.70 21.15 -2.99
N ARG A 100 11.07 21.79 -3.98
CA ARG A 100 10.91 21.27 -5.34
C ARG A 100 12.26 20.96 -5.99
N ARG A 101 13.23 21.87 -5.88
CA ARG A 101 14.57 21.68 -6.43
C ARG A 101 15.32 20.57 -5.70
N ARG A 102 15.17 20.47 -4.37
CA ARG A 102 15.82 19.43 -3.56
C ARG A 102 15.23 18.04 -3.84
N ALA A 103 13.91 17.93 -3.96
CA ALA A 103 13.25 16.72 -4.42
C ALA A 103 13.75 16.27 -5.80
N PHE A 104 13.89 17.21 -6.75
CA PHE A 104 14.46 16.90 -8.05
C PHE A 104 15.93 16.44 -7.97
N GLN A 105 16.73 17.04 -7.08
CA GLN A 105 18.09 16.59 -6.83
C GLN A 105 18.13 15.17 -6.27
N PHE A 106 17.31 14.85 -5.26
CA PHE A 106 17.25 13.50 -4.70
C PHE A 106 16.81 12.45 -5.74
N ALA A 107 15.85 12.78 -6.60
CA ALA A 107 15.48 11.90 -7.72
C ALA A 107 16.67 11.65 -8.68
N ARG A 108 17.50 12.67 -8.93
CA ARG A 108 18.74 12.50 -9.71
C ARG A 108 19.77 11.65 -8.99
N GLU A 109 19.95 11.83 -7.68
CA GLU A 109 20.88 11.02 -6.87
C GLU A 109 20.46 9.56 -6.81
N ILE A 110 19.16 9.25 -6.73
CA ILE A 110 18.64 7.88 -6.86
C ILE A 110 19.05 7.31 -8.21
N ARG A 111 18.78 8.04 -9.30
CA ARG A 111 19.17 7.62 -10.66
C ARG A 111 20.68 7.39 -10.78
N PHE A 112 21.52 8.26 -10.22
CA PHE A 112 22.97 8.09 -10.26
C PHE A 112 23.43 6.90 -9.40
N SER A 113 22.78 6.66 -8.26
CA SER A 113 23.04 5.51 -7.39
C SER A 113 22.73 4.18 -8.10
N LEU A 114 21.74 4.16 -9.02
CA LEU A 114 21.50 2.97 -9.85
C LEU A 114 22.64 2.69 -10.83
N VAL A 115 23.31 3.72 -11.34
CA VAL A 115 24.50 3.53 -12.18
C VAL A 115 25.63 2.88 -11.36
N GLN A 116 25.69 3.13 -10.04
CA GLN A 116 26.65 2.45 -9.17
C GLN A 116 26.36 0.95 -9.01
N LEU A 117 25.12 0.48 -9.24
CA LEU A 117 24.83 -0.96 -9.29
C LEU A 117 25.56 -1.65 -10.45
N ASP A 118 25.87 -0.92 -11.54
CA ASP A 118 26.64 -1.48 -12.64
C ASP A 118 28.08 -1.80 -12.21
N ASP A 119 28.70 -0.97 -11.37
CA ASP A 119 30.03 -1.25 -10.79
C ASP A 119 30.00 -2.48 -9.88
N VAL A 120 28.96 -2.64 -9.06
CA VAL A 120 28.78 -3.84 -8.24
C VAL A 120 28.59 -5.08 -9.11
N ASN A 121 27.82 -4.97 -10.19
CA ASN A 121 27.60 -6.06 -11.14
C ASN A 121 28.91 -6.45 -11.86
N GLU A 122 29.74 -5.47 -12.26
CA GLU A 122 31.07 -5.74 -12.83
C GLU A 122 32.03 -6.37 -11.82
N LYS A 123 32.01 -5.95 -10.54
CA LYS A 123 32.77 -6.61 -9.47
C LYS A 123 32.39 -8.07 -9.32
N ILE A 124 31.10 -8.40 -9.38
CA ILE A 124 30.59 -9.78 -9.30
C ILE A 124 31.11 -10.63 -10.47
N LYS A 125 31.06 -10.11 -11.71
CA LYS A 125 31.55 -10.83 -12.90
C LYS A 125 33.03 -11.19 -12.86
N ASN A 126 33.83 -10.39 -12.14
CA ASN A 126 35.28 -10.55 -12.06
C ASN A 126 35.74 -11.49 -10.93
N ILE A 127 34.82 -12.00 -10.10
CA ILE A 127 35.16 -12.97 -9.06
C ILE A 127 35.51 -14.32 -9.70
N LYS A 128 36.79 -14.73 -9.64
CA LYS A 128 37.29 -16.03 -10.13
C LYS A 128 38.20 -16.69 -9.08
N GLY A 129 37.97 -17.98 -8.79
CA GLY A 129 38.92 -18.84 -8.06
C GLY A 129 38.68 -19.04 -6.55
N ASP A 130 39.38 -20.04 -5.99
CA ASP A 130 39.14 -20.78 -4.73
C ASP A 130 39.27 -19.97 -3.40
N ALA A 131 39.63 -18.68 -3.47
CA ALA A 131 39.71 -17.77 -2.31
C ALA A 131 38.62 -16.68 -2.41
N LEU A 132 37.37 -17.12 -2.44
CA LEU A 132 36.18 -16.34 -2.81
C LEU A 132 35.54 -15.56 -1.66
N THR A 133 36.01 -15.76 -0.41
CA THR A 133 35.38 -15.19 0.79
C THR A 133 35.51 -13.68 0.91
N LYS A 134 36.72 -13.14 0.66
CA LYS A 134 36.97 -11.70 0.78
C LYS A 134 36.28 -10.88 -0.34
N PRO A 135 36.40 -11.26 -1.64
CA PRO A 135 35.71 -10.54 -2.72
C PRO A 135 34.18 -10.54 -2.59
N LEU A 136 33.60 -11.65 -2.10
CA LEU A 136 32.15 -11.76 -1.90
C LEU A 136 31.66 -10.87 -0.75
N GLU A 137 32.43 -10.79 0.34
CA GLU A 137 32.13 -9.91 1.47
C GLU A 137 32.24 -8.43 1.08
N ASP A 138 33.23 -8.06 0.26
CA ASP A 138 33.38 -6.69 -0.26
C ASP A 138 32.20 -6.28 -1.15
N VAL A 139 31.69 -7.20 -2.00
CA VAL A 139 30.47 -6.99 -2.79
C VAL A 139 29.25 -6.83 -1.90
N ARG A 140 29.07 -7.73 -0.91
CA ARG A 140 27.94 -7.66 0.03
C ARG A 140 27.92 -6.33 0.77
N ASN A 141 29.07 -5.88 1.27
CA ASN A 141 29.19 -4.59 1.96
C ASN A 141 28.87 -3.42 1.03
N SER A 142 29.29 -3.48 -0.25
CA SER A 142 28.97 -2.47 -1.26
C SER A 142 27.45 -2.40 -1.54
N VAL A 143 26.79 -3.56 -1.68
CA VAL A 143 25.33 -3.65 -1.89
C VAL A 143 24.57 -3.11 -0.68
N GLU A 144 24.96 -3.51 0.52
CA GLU A 144 24.31 -3.06 1.76
C GLU A 144 24.50 -1.56 1.99
N GLN A 145 25.67 -1.02 1.66
CA GLN A 145 25.91 0.42 1.70
C GLN A 145 25.02 1.17 0.70
N LEU A 146 24.96 0.71 -0.54
CA LEU A 146 24.14 1.33 -1.59
C LEU A 146 22.65 1.27 -1.26
N LYS A 147 22.18 0.14 -0.71
CA LYS A 147 20.81 -0.01 -0.22
C LYS A 147 20.48 1.02 0.87
N ARG A 148 21.35 1.18 1.88
CA ARG A 148 21.17 2.19 2.93
C ARG A 148 21.12 3.60 2.34
N GLN A 149 22.04 3.94 1.44
CA GLN A 149 22.06 5.24 0.78
C GLN A 149 20.77 5.52 0.00
N LEU A 150 20.27 4.54 -0.77
CA LEU A 150 19.01 4.67 -1.51
C LEU A 150 17.80 4.85 -0.57
N GLN A 151 17.79 4.14 0.56
CA GLN A 151 16.74 4.28 1.57
C GLN A 151 16.75 5.68 2.20
N ASP A 152 17.93 6.21 2.52
CA ASP A 152 18.08 7.55 3.08
C ASP A 152 17.62 8.61 2.07
N ILE A 153 18.11 8.54 0.82
CA ILE A 153 17.72 9.49 -0.24
C ILE A 153 16.21 9.42 -0.50
N SER A 154 15.62 8.21 -0.56
CA SER A 154 14.18 8.04 -0.73
C SER A 154 13.39 8.66 0.42
N SER A 155 13.87 8.52 1.66
CA SER A 155 13.24 9.10 2.84
C SER A 155 13.29 10.64 2.80
N TYR A 156 14.43 11.21 2.44
CA TYR A 156 14.55 12.67 2.28
C TYR A 156 13.67 13.21 1.15
N LEU A 157 13.58 12.49 0.02
CA LEU A 157 12.68 12.84 -1.06
C LEU A 157 11.22 12.86 -0.60
N GLN A 158 10.78 11.86 0.16
CA GLN A 158 9.42 11.81 0.70
C GLN A 158 9.12 13.00 1.63
N VAL A 159 10.07 13.34 2.50
CA VAL A 159 9.94 14.49 3.40
C VAL A 159 9.83 15.81 2.62
N ASP A 160 10.66 16.00 1.60
CA ASP A 160 10.59 17.21 0.77
C ASP A 160 9.25 17.29 0.00
N LEU A 161 8.77 16.17 -0.55
CA LEU A 161 7.48 16.11 -1.27
C LEU A 161 6.29 16.41 -0.36
N ASP A 162 6.28 15.84 0.86
CA ASP A 162 5.27 16.16 1.87
C ASP A 162 5.36 17.64 2.30
N GLY A 163 6.59 18.14 2.51
CA GLY A 163 6.85 19.53 2.85
C GLY A 163 6.37 20.51 1.79
N MET A 164 6.50 20.19 0.49
CA MET A 164 5.97 21.02 -0.61
C MET A 164 4.47 21.26 -0.50
N GLY A 165 3.71 20.30 0.06
CA GLY A 165 2.27 20.45 0.29
C GLY A 165 1.92 21.31 1.51
N ARG A 166 2.91 21.71 2.32
CA ARG A 166 2.71 22.37 3.61
C ARG A 166 3.31 23.76 3.74
N VAL A 167 4.26 24.12 2.90
CA VAL A 167 4.94 25.41 2.97
C VAL A 167 4.17 26.51 2.24
N ASP A 168 4.55 27.76 2.51
CA ASP A 168 4.06 28.96 1.82
C ASP A 168 2.52 29.11 1.84
N GLY A 169 1.88 28.66 2.92
CA GLY A 169 0.43 28.77 3.08
C GLY A 169 -0.39 27.71 2.33
N ALA A 170 0.26 26.74 1.67
CA ALA A 170 -0.44 25.74 0.87
C ALA A 170 -1.32 24.79 1.70
N LEU A 171 -0.88 24.42 2.90
CA LEU A 171 -1.67 23.58 3.81
C LEU A 171 -2.87 24.36 4.36
N GLU A 172 -2.64 25.59 4.80
CA GLU A 172 -3.65 26.48 5.33
C GLU A 172 -4.71 26.79 4.27
N SER A 173 -4.31 27.10 3.04
CA SER A 173 -5.24 27.28 1.91
C SER A 173 -6.06 26.03 1.69
N ARG A 174 -5.43 24.85 1.63
CA ARG A 174 -6.15 23.59 1.41
C ARG A 174 -7.17 23.30 2.52
N ILE A 175 -6.80 23.55 3.78
CA ILE A 175 -7.73 23.39 4.91
C ILE A 175 -8.90 24.36 4.76
N ASN A 176 -8.63 25.64 4.52
CA ASN A 176 -9.65 26.67 4.36
C ASN A 176 -10.61 26.37 3.19
N ASP A 177 -10.07 25.92 2.06
CA ASP A 177 -10.84 25.57 0.86
C ASP A 177 -11.71 24.34 1.11
N LEU A 178 -11.18 23.31 1.77
CA LEU A 178 -11.95 22.12 2.14
C LEU A 178 -13.03 22.43 3.18
N ASP A 179 -12.72 23.28 4.15
CA ASP A 179 -13.70 23.75 5.15
C ASP A 179 -14.80 24.58 4.49
N TYR A 180 -14.45 25.45 3.53
CA TYR A 180 -15.42 26.19 2.75
C TYR A 180 -16.36 25.25 1.97
N LEU A 181 -15.80 24.30 1.22
CA LEU A 181 -16.58 23.32 0.44
C LEU A 181 -17.48 22.46 1.35
N SER A 182 -16.94 22.01 2.48
CA SER A 182 -17.69 21.26 3.49
C SER A 182 -18.87 22.09 4.00
N ASN A 183 -18.64 23.36 4.35
CA ASN A 183 -19.68 24.24 4.85
C ASN A 183 -20.76 24.53 3.81
N GLU A 184 -20.39 24.74 2.54
CA GLU A 184 -21.38 24.92 1.46
C GLU A 184 -22.23 23.67 1.27
N LEU A 185 -21.61 22.48 1.20
CA LEU A 185 -22.35 21.22 1.11
C LEU A 185 -23.28 21.02 2.32
N GLN A 186 -22.81 21.27 3.54
CA GLN A 186 -23.64 21.15 4.74
C GLN A 186 -24.84 22.11 4.73
N LYS A 187 -24.68 23.34 4.21
CA LYS A 187 -25.80 24.28 4.05
C LYS A 187 -26.82 23.76 3.04
N GLU A 188 -26.38 23.22 1.91
CA GLU A 188 -27.28 22.65 0.90
C GLU A 188 -28.05 21.44 1.46
N LEU A 189 -27.36 20.53 2.15
CA LEU A 189 -27.97 19.39 2.81
C LEU A 189 -28.96 19.83 3.90
N PHE A 190 -28.64 20.87 4.67
CA PHE A 190 -29.57 21.43 5.65
C PHE A 190 -30.84 21.97 4.99
N ILE A 191 -30.72 22.73 3.90
CA ILE A 191 -31.87 23.25 3.15
C ILE A 191 -32.73 22.10 2.59
N LEU A 192 -32.09 21.07 2.03
CA LEU A 192 -32.76 19.86 1.53
C LEU A 192 -33.54 19.15 2.63
N GLN A 193 -32.97 19.04 3.82
CA GLN A 193 -33.57 18.38 4.98
C GLN A 193 -34.56 19.27 5.74
N PHE A 194 -34.64 20.56 5.45
CA PHE A 194 -35.52 21.52 6.11
C PHE A 194 -36.51 22.20 5.13
N PRO A 195 -37.44 21.45 4.51
CA PRO A 195 -38.35 22.04 3.53
C PRO A 195 -39.34 23.01 4.18
N LYS A 196 -39.78 24.03 3.42
CA LYS A 196 -40.72 25.06 3.91
C LYS A 196 -42.08 24.48 4.32
N ASN A 197 -42.57 23.47 3.59
CA ASN A 197 -43.84 22.81 3.88
C ASN A 197 -43.69 21.29 3.70
N CYS A 198 -43.82 20.54 4.81
CA CYS A 198 -43.72 19.08 4.78
C CYS A 198 -44.83 18.43 3.94
N LYS A 199 -46.02 19.03 3.85
CA LYS A 199 -47.14 18.44 3.11
C LYS A 199 -46.92 18.40 1.60
N THR A 200 -46.07 19.28 1.07
CA THR A 200 -45.78 19.41 -0.36
C THR A 200 -44.36 18.98 -0.72
N ALA A 201 -43.52 18.69 0.29
CA ALA A 201 -42.16 18.22 0.05
C ALA A 201 -42.19 16.82 -0.56
N LYS A 202 -41.12 16.52 -1.31
CA LYS A 202 -40.86 15.19 -1.85
C LYS A 202 -39.87 14.47 -0.94
N TYR A 203 -40.02 13.15 -0.81
CA TYR A 203 -39.31 12.36 0.18
C TYR A 203 -38.60 11.15 -0.42
N VAL A 204 -37.46 10.80 0.19
CA VAL A 204 -36.87 9.46 0.16
C VAL A 204 -37.09 8.85 1.54
N VAL A 205 -37.66 7.66 1.58
CA VAL A 205 -37.94 6.93 2.83
C VAL A 205 -36.89 5.83 3.01
N ALA A 206 -36.15 5.90 4.12
CA ALA A 206 -35.12 4.95 4.49
C ALA A 206 -35.61 4.01 5.59
N THR A 207 -35.27 2.73 5.48
CA THR A 207 -35.63 1.70 6.46
C THR A 207 -34.35 1.04 6.99
N LEU A 208 -34.17 0.93 8.31
CA LEU A 208 -32.94 0.39 8.92
C LEU A 208 -33.13 -1.04 9.44
N ASN A 209 -33.96 -1.83 8.76
CA ASN A 209 -34.33 -3.19 9.15
C ASN A 209 -33.38 -4.26 8.60
N ARG A 210 -32.33 -3.88 7.87
CA ARG A 210 -31.35 -4.83 7.32
C ARG A 210 -30.53 -5.46 8.45
N PRO A 211 -30.42 -6.80 8.51
CA PRO A 211 -29.67 -7.48 9.56
C PRO A 211 -28.16 -7.38 9.29
N CYS A 212 -27.58 -6.19 9.48
CA CYS A 212 -26.15 -5.96 9.41
C CYS A 212 -25.67 -5.00 10.50
N ALA A 213 -24.35 -4.95 10.71
CA ALA A 213 -23.74 -4.09 11.72
C ALA A 213 -23.83 -2.60 11.36
N PHE A 214 -23.45 -1.74 12.31
CA PHE A 214 -23.54 -0.27 12.19
C PHE A 214 -22.96 0.29 10.88
N GLY A 215 -21.71 -0.07 10.54
CA GLY A 215 -21.06 0.47 9.33
C GLY A 215 -21.82 0.17 8.04
N CYS A 216 -22.45 -1.00 7.97
CA CYS A 216 -23.28 -1.38 6.83
C CYS A 216 -24.58 -0.56 6.76
N ASN A 217 -25.31 -0.43 7.86
CA ASN A 217 -26.52 0.40 7.90
C ASN A 217 -26.22 1.88 7.62
N ALA A 218 -25.08 2.39 8.11
CA ALA A 218 -24.64 3.75 7.82
C ALA A 218 -24.33 3.98 6.33
N HIS A 219 -23.70 3.02 5.65
CA HIS A 219 -23.48 3.11 4.20
C HIS A 219 -24.80 3.08 3.41
N HIS A 220 -25.72 2.16 3.71
CA HIS A 220 -27.04 2.15 3.05
C HIS A 220 -27.80 3.46 3.26
N LEU A 221 -27.72 4.02 4.47
CA LEU A 221 -28.30 5.32 4.76
C LEU A 221 -27.65 6.46 3.96
N MET A 222 -26.34 6.41 3.77
CA MET A 222 -25.62 7.35 2.91
C MET A 222 -26.05 7.23 1.45
N ASP A 223 -26.26 6.02 0.94
CA ASP A 223 -26.73 5.81 -0.44
C ASP A 223 -28.12 6.41 -0.66
N TRP A 224 -29.04 6.21 0.30
CA TRP A 224 -30.33 6.89 0.28
C TRP A 224 -30.20 8.40 0.41
N PHE A 225 -29.21 8.91 1.15
CA PHE A 225 -28.97 10.34 1.26
C PHE A 225 -28.43 10.95 -0.04
N GLN A 226 -27.52 10.25 -0.73
CA GLN A 226 -27.04 10.66 -2.06
C GLN A 226 -28.19 10.68 -3.07
N MET A 227 -29.08 9.69 -3.05
CA MET A 227 -30.28 9.68 -3.89
C MET A 227 -31.22 10.84 -3.56
N ALA A 228 -31.46 11.10 -2.28
CA ALA A 228 -32.27 12.21 -1.81
C ALA A 228 -31.70 13.56 -2.30
N TYR A 229 -30.38 13.73 -2.20
CA TYR A 229 -29.67 14.90 -2.72
C TYR A 229 -29.79 15.04 -4.24
N ALA A 230 -29.49 13.98 -5.00
CA ALA A 230 -29.55 13.98 -6.46
C ALA A 230 -30.96 14.26 -7.01
N THR A 231 -32.01 13.87 -6.27
CA THR A 231 -33.41 14.03 -6.68
C THR A 231 -34.11 15.24 -6.05
N GLY A 232 -33.41 16.02 -5.21
CA GLY A 232 -33.99 17.17 -4.50
C GLY A 232 -35.12 16.77 -3.53
N ARG A 233 -35.00 15.60 -2.90
CA ARG A 233 -35.97 15.03 -1.96
C ARG A 233 -35.43 15.05 -0.53
N THR A 234 -36.30 15.25 0.46
CA THR A 234 -35.95 15.16 1.88
C THR A 234 -35.85 13.69 2.31
N LEU A 235 -34.74 13.31 2.94
CA LEU A 235 -34.56 11.98 3.50
C LEU A 235 -35.23 11.87 4.88
N VAL A 236 -36.06 10.84 5.07
CA VAL A 236 -36.72 10.54 6.34
C VAL A 236 -36.59 9.06 6.68
N LEU A 237 -36.56 8.73 7.98
CA LEU A 237 -36.68 7.34 8.43
C LEU A 237 -38.13 6.89 8.37
N ASN A 238 -38.34 5.68 7.90
CA ASN A 238 -39.63 5.01 7.90
C ASN A 238 -40.20 4.98 9.33
N SER A 239 -41.42 5.50 9.51
CA SER A 239 -42.08 5.54 10.81
C SER A 239 -42.67 4.19 11.22
N ALA A 240 -43.00 3.33 10.24
CA ALA A 240 -43.46 1.96 10.48
C ALA A 240 -42.33 1.01 10.90
N ASP A 241 -41.07 1.41 10.68
CA ASP A 241 -39.92 0.65 11.16
C ASP A 241 -39.74 0.83 12.67
N GLY A 242 -40.25 -0.16 13.40
CA GLY A 242 -40.17 -0.29 14.86
C GLY A 242 -39.01 -1.16 15.35
N GLY A 243 -38.10 -1.59 14.47
CA GLY A 243 -36.99 -2.48 14.81
C GLY A 243 -36.10 -1.94 15.94
N SER A 244 -35.50 -2.84 16.72
CA SER A 244 -34.63 -2.47 17.84
C SER A 244 -33.45 -1.59 17.40
N TYR A 245 -32.92 -1.83 16.20
CA TYR A 245 -31.84 -1.03 15.61
C TYR A 245 -32.30 0.39 15.25
N THR A 246 -33.47 0.54 14.63
CA THR A 246 -34.05 1.85 14.29
C THR A 246 -34.34 2.68 15.53
N GLN A 247 -34.80 2.03 16.62
CA GLN A 247 -34.95 2.68 17.92
C GLN A 247 -33.60 3.09 18.52
N TRP A 248 -32.57 2.23 18.42
CA TRP A 248 -31.22 2.55 18.84
C TRP A 248 -30.67 3.75 18.06
N TRP A 249 -30.86 3.80 16.73
CA TRP A 249 -30.44 4.93 15.90
C TRP A 249 -31.08 6.24 16.36
N ARG A 250 -32.40 6.28 16.51
CA ARG A 250 -33.15 7.48 16.97
C ARG A 250 -32.72 7.97 18.35
N LYS A 251 -32.20 7.08 19.21
CA LYS A 251 -31.71 7.43 20.56
C LYS A 251 -30.30 7.99 20.56
N ASN A 252 -29.47 7.66 19.57
CA ASN A 252 -28.04 8.01 19.56
C ASN A 252 -27.68 9.10 18.54
N PHE A 253 -28.53 9.35 17.54
CA PHE A 253 -28.30 10.35 16.50
C PHE A 253 -29.40 11.41 16.45
N LEU A 254 -29.03 12.60 15.97
CA LEU A 254 -30.01 13.62 15.61
C LEU A 254 -30.95 13.11 14.50
N PRO A 255 -32.20 13.59 14.47
CA PRO A 255 -33.12 13.21 13.40
C PRO A 255 -32.57 13.65 12.04
N LEU A 256 -32.84 12.87 11.00
CA LEU A 256 -32.40 13.20 9.64
C LEU A 256 -33.00 14.53 9.15
N SER A 257 -34.21 14.87 9.62
CA SER A 257 -34.85 16.16 9.42
C SER A 257 -35.50 16.58 10.75
N GLU A 258 -35.23 17.81 11.19
CA GLU A 258 -35.82 18.35 12.43
C GLU A 258 -37.31 18.67 12.29
N LYS A 259 -37.76 19.01 11.07
CA LYS A 259 -39.09 19.55 10.82
C LYS A 259 -40.06 18.53 10.25
N CYS A 260 -39.59 17.64 9.37
CA CYS A 260 -40.45 16.69 8.67
C CYS A 260 -40.10 15.25 9.06
N SER A 261 -41.13 14.40 9.09
CA SER A 261 -40.99 12.97 9.36
C SER A 261 -41.80 12.17 8.35
N ALA A 262 -41.60 10.85 8.29
CA ALA A 262 -42.39 9.98 7.42
C ALA A 262 -43.91 10.09 7.65
N ASN A 263 -44.36 10.49 8.85
CA ASN A 263 -45.77 10.76 9.14
C ASN A 263 -46.34 11.99 8.39
N SER A 264 -45.48 12.80 7.77
CA SER A 264 -45.88 13.96 6.96
C SER A 264 -46.28 13.59 5.54
N ILE A 265 -46.04 12.34 5.12
CA ILE A 265 -46.29 11.83 3.77
C ILE A 265 -47.77 11.45 3.64
N HIS A 266 -48.42 11.86 2.56
CA HIS A 266 -49.81 11.46 2.29
C HIS A 266 -49.86 9.97 1.87
N PRO A 267 -50.76 9.15 2.43
CA PRO A 267 -50.81 7.70 2.18
C PRO A 267 -51.00 7.32 0.70
N ASP A 268 -51.68 8.16 -0.09
CA ASP A 268 -51.99 7.90 -1.51
C ASP A 268 -50.80 8.10 -2.49
N PHE A 269 -49.63 8.52 -2.02
CA PHE A 269 -48.51 8.93 -2.90
C PHE A 269 -47.20 8.14 -2.67
N PHE A 270 -47.29 6.96 -2.06
CA PHE A 270 -46.22 5.96 -2.10
C PHE A 270 -46.30 5.19 -3.42
N SER A 271 -45.34 5.40 -4.32
CA SER A 271 -45.23 4.60 -5.55
C SER A 271 -43.77 4.22 -5.78
N LEU A 272 -43.53 2.91 -5.86
CA LEU A 272 -42.25 2.33 -6.26
C LEU A 272 -41.96 2.54 -7.76
N ASP A 273 -42.98 2.83 -8.58
CA ASP A 273 -42.92 2.71 -10.03
C ASP A 273 -42.84 4.06 -10.78
N SER A 274 -42.93 5.21 -10.08
CA SER A 274 -42.85 6.55 -10.70
C SER A 274 -41.98 7.53 -9.92
N PHE A 275 -40.70 7.61 -10.28
CA PHE A 275 -39.72 8.52 -9.66
C PHE A 275 -40.06 10.01 -9.80
N ASN A 276 -40.79 10.42 -10.84
CA ASN A 276 -41.02 11.84 -11.11
C ASN A 276 -42.32 12.38 -10.48
N THR A 277 -43.36 11.56 -10.36
CA THR A 277 -44.69 12.01 -9.88
C THR A 277 -44.97 11.65 -8.43
N SER A 278 -44.25 10.69 -7.85
CA SER A 278 -44.47 10.26 -6.46
C SER A 278 -43.99 11.31 -5.45
N GLN A 279 -44.78 11.49 -4.39
CA GLN A 279 -44.39 12.32 -3.25
C GLN A 279 -43.28 11.64 -2.45
N ALA A 280 -43.38 10.33 -2.24
CA ALA A 280 -42.38 9.55 -1.53
C ALA A 280 -41.90 8.37 -2.38
N ILE A 281 -40.59 8.15 -2.39
CA ILE A 281 -39.97 6.95 -2.95
C ILE A 281 -39.29 6.16 -1.84
N GLU A 282 -39.47 4.84 -1.85
CA GLU A 282 -38.65 3.91 -1.07
C GLU A 282 -37.60 3.35 -2.02
N CYS A 283 -36.33 3.47 -1.66
CA CYS A 283 -35.25 3.01 -2.51
C CYS A 283 -34.90 1.56 -2.14
N PRO A 284 -34.87 0.64 -3.12
CA PRO A 284 -34.40 -0.71 -2.88
C PRO A 284 -32.93 -0.68 -2.41
N TYR A 285 -32.51 -1.73 -1.71
CA TYR A 285 -31.11 -1.90 -1.33
C TYR A 285 -30.23 -2.00 -2.59
N ILE A 286 -28.99 -1.51 -2.53
CA ILE A 286 -28.06 -1.56 -3.66
C ILE A 286 -27.91 -2.97 -4.24
N ASP A 287 -27.93 -4.01 -3.39
CA ASP A 287 -27.83 -5.42 -3.83
C ASP A 287 -28.99 -5.87 -4.73
N SER A 288 -30.10 -5.12 -4.75
CA SER A 288 -31.29 -5.38 -5.58
C SER A 288 -31.40 -4.47 -6.81
N ILE A 289 -30.45 -3.55 -7.00
CA ILE A 289 -30.32 -2.72 -8.20
C ILE A 289 -29.27 -3.38 -9.10
N SER A 290 -29.66 -4.47 -9.78
CA SER A 290 -28.85 -5.18 -10.78
C SER A 290 -29.52 -5.14 -12.14
#